data_AF-A0A2U9IXX2-F1
#
_entry.id   AF-A0A2U9IXX2-F1
#
_cell.length_a   1.000
_cell.length_b   1.000
_cell.length_c   1.000
_cell.angle_alpha   90.00
_cell.angle_beta   90.00
_cell.angle_gamma   90.00
#
_symmetry.space_group_name_H-M   'P 1'
#
loop_
_entity.id
_entity.type
_entity.pdbx_description
1 polymer ?
#
loop_
_entity_poly.entity_id
_entity_poly.type
_entity_poly.pdbx_seq_one_letter_code
_entity_poly.pdbx_strand_id
1 'polypeptide(L)'
;MSITAFKDLSMYKRRAEHYLNFREYLEDIPLNTCDDVFGTVIFLKIPEAEGVIKSSEEMKRVISTMLTQRLQLLIAQGKYDTAREISEILEKLSEIDRLEEVFKTVSVAYVLALVNNQDVDLDVDLKSSALDLLEAEESLFLQSVPFLEDLGDLGKLLDNLRFDVESLKSRIRRIRNKAD
;
A
#
# COMPACT_ATOMS: atom_id res chain seq x y z
N MET A 1 -10.71 -4.62 20.19
CA MET A 1 -10.38 -3.18 20.16
C MET A 1 -10.68 -2.71 18.74
N SER A 2 -11.52 -1.69 18.58
CA SER A 2 -12.05 -1.31 17.26
C SER A 2 -11.00 -0.59 16.43
N ILE A 3 -10.88 -1.04 15.18
CA ILE A 3 -10.15 -0.38 14.08
C ILE A 3 -10.92 0.90 13.74
N THR A 4 -10.77 1.95 14.54
CA THR A 4 -11.51 3.21 14.36
C THR A 4 -10.54 4.37 14.41
N ALA A 5 -9.92 4.65 13.26
CA ALA A 5 -9.54 5.98 12.82
C ALA A 5 -9.28 6.04 11.29
N PHE A 6 -10.06 5.32 10.47
CA PHE A 6 -10.03 5.62 9.03
C PHE A 6 -10.75 6.96 8.80
N LYS A 7 -9.97 8.05 8.77
CA LYS A 7 -10.39 9.33 8.19
C LYS A 7 -10.93 9.03 6.79
N ASP A 8 -12.18 9.42 6.56
CA ASP A 8 -12.91 9.25 5.30
C ASP A 8 -12.00 9.48 4.08
N LEU A 9 -11.80 8.44 3.26
CA LEU A 9 -10.99 8.47 2.03
C LEU A 9 -11.40 9.64 1.13
N SER A 10 -12.67 10.05 1.20
CA SER A 10 -13.22 11.18 0.47
C SER A 10 -12.50 12.51 0.76
N MET A 11 -11.92 12.68 1.95
CA MET A 11 -11.22 13.90 2.34
C MET A 11 -9.84 13.98 1.67
N TYR A 12 -9.08 12.88 1.67
CA TYR A 12 -7.79 12.82 0.98
C TYR A 12 -7.95 12.87 -0.53
N LYS A 13 -8.97 12.19 -1.06
CA LYS A 13 -9.31 12.24 -2.48
C LYS A 13 -9.67 13.66 -2.93
N ARG A 14 -10.57 14.35 -2.20
CA ARG A 14 -10.92 15.76 -2.49
C ARG A 14 -9.71 16.69 -2.39
N ARG A 15 -8.79 16.44 -1.45
CA ARG A 15 -7.54 17.22 -1.34
C ARG A 15 -6.63 16.98 -2.54
N ALA A 16 -6.41 15.72 -2.90
CA ALA A 16 -5.63 15.36 -4.09
C ALA A 16 -6.22 16.01 -5.36
N GLU A 17 -7.53 15.86 -5.57
CA GLU A 17 -8.26 16.46 -6.69
C GLU A 17 -8.17 17.99 -6.69
N HIS A 18 -8.33 18.64 -5.52
CA HIS A 18 -8.16 20.08 -5.38
C HIS A 18 -6.80 20.51 -5.91
N TYR A 19 -5.69 19.97 -5.40
CA TYR A 19 -4.36 20.43 -5.81
C TYR A 19 -3.99 20.01 -7.25
N LEU A 20 -4.51 18.90 -7.77
CA LEU A 20 -4.36 18.52 -9.18
C LEU A 20 -4.95 19.59 -10.11
N ASN A 21 -6.10 20.16 -9.75
CA ASN A 21 -6.78 21.17 -10.55
C ASN A 21 -6.11 22.56 -10.55
N PHE A 22 -5.17 22.83 -9.65
CA PHE A 22 -4.49 24.14 -9.51
C PHE A 22 -3.04 24.17 -10.00
N ARG A 23 -2.53 23.11 -10.66
CA ARG A 23 -1.16 23.12 -11.23
C ARG A 23 -1.14 23.69 -12.65
N GLU A 24 -0.25 24.67 -12.88
CA GLU A 24 0.08 25.24 -14.20
C GLU A 24 0.77 24.26 -15.18
N TYR A 25 1.26 23.11 -14.71
CA TYR A 25 2.11 22.18 -15.48
C TYR A 25 1.49 20.78 -15.68
N LEU A 26 0.18 20.72 -15.92
CA LEU A 26 -0.52 19.46 -16.24
C LEU A 26 -0.04 18.82 -17.56
N GLU A 27 0.53 19.60 -18.48
CA GLU A 27 0.91 19.17 -19.83
C GLU A 27 2.18 18.29 -19.90
N ASP A 28 3.04 18.33 -18.87
CA ASP A 28 4.26 17.50 -18.80
C ASP A 28 4.00 16.12 -18.18
N ILE A 29 2.78 15.88 -17.70
CA ILE A 29 2.38 14.62 -17.08
C ILE A 29 1.54 13.88 -18.13
N PRO A 30 2.02 12.75 -18.68
CA PRO A 30 1.25 11.98 -19.65
C PRO A 30 0.07 11.33 -18.93
N LEU A 31 -1.05 12.04 -18.86
CA LEU A 31 -2.29 11.59 -18.23
C LEU A 31 -3.00 10.63 -19.18
N ASN A 32 -2.62 9.35 -19.14
CA ASN A 32 -3.41 8.33 -19.80
C ASN A 32 -4.33 7.68 -18.77
N THR A 33 -5.59 8.14 -18.80
CA THR A 33 -6.78 7.58 -18.13
C THR A 33 -6.83 7.77 -16.61
N CYS A 34 -8.04 7.76 -16.05
CA CYS A 34 -8.28 8.05 -14.62
C CYS A 34 -7.67 7.02 -13.64
N ASP A 35 -6.91 6.04 -14.12
CA ASP A 35 -6.03 5.17 -13.34
C ASP A 35 -4.69 5.86 -12.95
N ASP A 36 -4.43 7.08 -13.46
CA ASP A 36 -3.14 7.77 -13.41
C ASP A 36 -3.00 8.83 -12.31
N VAL A 37 -3.68 8.63 -11.17
CA VAL A 37 -3.30 9.29 -9.90
C VAL A 37 -1.83 8.95 -9.57
N PHE A 38 -1.38 7.77 -10.02
CA PHE A 38 -0.04 7.22 -9.87
C PHE A 38 1.07 7.91 -10.67
N GLY A 39 0.85 8.29 -11.93
CA GLY A 39 1.81 9.12 -12.68
C GLY A 39 2.08 10.46 -12.00
N THR A 40 1.07 10.97 -11.28
CA THR A 40 1.21 12.18 -10.45
C THR A 40 2.00 11.90 -9.17
N VAL A 41 1.93 10.67 -8.60
CA VAL A 41 2.73 10.20 -7.44
C VAL A 41 4.21 10.00 -7.75
N ILE A 42 4.52 9.49 -8.93
CA ILE A 42 5.90 9.25 -9.40
C ILE A 42 6.72 10.56 -9.49
N PHE A 43 6.06 11.72 -9.57
CA PHE A 43 6.68 13.06 -9.54
C PHE A 43 6.90 13.63 -8.11
N LEU A 44 6.49 12.93 -7.04
CA LEU A 44 6.26 13.50 -5.70
C LEU A 44 7.44 13.53 -4.69
N LYS A 45 8.71 13.50 -5.09
CA LYS A 45 9.86 13.79 -4.19
C LYS A 45 10.04 12.92 -2.90
N ILE A 46 9.36 11.76 -2.77
CA ILE A 46 9.53 10.78 -1.67
C ILE A 46 9.64 9.36 -2.27
N PRO A 47 10.82 8.97 -2.77
CA PRO A 47 11.00 7.66 -3.43
C PRO A 47 10.70 6.47 -2.51
N GLU A 48 10.80 6.65 -1.19
CA GLU A 48 10.51 5.61 -0.21
C GLU A 48 9.03 5.19 -0.20
N ALA A 49 8.09 6.08 -0.57
CA ALA A 49 6.67 5.73 -0.68
C ALA A 49 6.39 4.81 -1.89
N GLU A 50 7.12 5.00 -2.99
CA GLU A 50 7.07 4.11 -4.15
C GLU A 50 7.63 2.72 -3.82
N GLY A 51 8.69 2.67 -3.00
CA GLY A 51 9.24 1.41 -2.47
C GLY A 51 8.18 0.60 -1.74
N VAL A 52 7.46 1.21 -0.79
CA VAL A 52 6.36 0.56 -0.05
C VAL A 52 5.31 -0.05 -0.98
N ILE A 53 4.87 0.69 -2.00
CA ILE A 53 3.88 0.17 -2.96
C ILE A 53 4.43 -1.00 -3.77
N LYS A 54 5.63 -0.87 -4.33
CA LYS A 54 6.23 -1.94 -5.14
C LYS A 54 6.45 -3.21 -4.33
N SER A 55 6.92 -3.08 -3.10
CA SER A 55 7.15 -4.21 -2.20
C SER A 55 5.84 -4.88 -1.78
N SER A 56 4.77 -4.11 -1.53
CA SER A 56 3.44 -4.66 -1.24
C SER A 56 2.83 -5.35 -2.45
N GLU A 57 2.83 -4.71 -3.63
CA GLU A 57 2.28 -5.29 -4.86
C GLU A 57 2.98 -6.62 -5.21
N GLU A 58 4.30 -6.70 -5.05
CA GLU A 58 5.06 -7.93 -5.28
C GLU A 58 4.73 -9.02 -4.25
N MET A 59 4.65 -8.67 -2.96
CA MET A 59 4.29 -9.62 -1.89
C MET A 59 2.89 -10.20 -2.11
N LYS A 60 1.90 -9.33 -2.30
CA LYS A 60 0.51 -9.69 -2.63
C LYS A 60 0.43 -10.59 -3.84
N ARG A 61 1.16 -10.27 -4.92
CA ARG A 61 1.19 -11.06 -6.16
C ARG A 61 1.72 -12.47 -5.93
N VAL A 62 2.82 -12.61 -5.20
CA VAL A 62 3.45 -13.91 -4.93
C VAL A 62 2.56 -14.76 -4.04
N ILE A 63 2.02 -14.22 -2.93
CA ILE A 63 1.09 -14.95 -2.05
C ILE A 63 -0.15 -15.39 -2.82
N SER A 64 -0.78 -14.48 -3.57
CA SER A 64 -1.99 -14.78 -4.35
C SER A 64 -1.74 -15.92 -5.34
N THR A 65 -0.60 -15.90 -6.03
CA THR A 65 -0.21 -16.94 -6.99
C THR A 65 -0.04 -18.30 -6.29
N MET A 66 0.71 -18.34 -5.20
CA MET A 66 1.00 -19.58 -4.47
C MET A 66 -0.25 -20.19 -3.84
N LEU A 67 -1.10 -19.36 -3.21
CA LEU A 67 -2.36 -19.80 -2.64
C LEU A 67 -3.35 -20.27 -3.71
N THR A 68 -3.42 -19.60 -4.86
CA THR A 68 -4.28 -20.01 -5.98
C THR A 68 -3.86 -21.37 -6.53
N GLN A 69 -2.56 -21.59 -6.72
CA GLN A 69 -2.03 -22.90 -7.13
C GLN A 69 -2.36 -23.99 -6.11
N ARG A 70 -2.19 -23.68 -4.82
CA ARG A 70 -2.53 -24.62 -3.74
C ARG A 70 -4.02 -24.94 -3.71
N LEU A 71 -4.87 -23.94 -3.88
CA LEU A 71 -6.32 -24.07 -3.93
C LEU A 71 -6.75 -25.04 -5.03
N GLN A 72 -6.23 -24.87 -6.25
CA GLN A 72 -6.52 -25.74 -7.38
C GLN A 72 -6.12 -27.20 -7.10
N LEU A 73 -4.96 -27.41 -6.49
CA LEU A 73 -4.50 -28.74 -6.09
C LEU A 73 -5.43 -29.39 -5.06
N LEU A 74 -5.85 -28.64 -4.03
CA LEU A 74 -6.74 -29.16 -2.98
C LEU A 74 -8.12 -29.53 -3.53
N ILE A 75 -8.66 -28.71 -4.44
CA ILE A 75 -9.92 -28.99 -5.14
C ILE A 75 -9.81 -30.28 -5.95
N ALA A 76 -8.72 -30.47 -6.70
CA ALA A 76 -8.47 -31.69 -7.47
C ALA A 76 -8.33 -32.94 -6.57
N GLN A 77 -7.84 -32.77 -5.35
CA GLN A 77 -7.72 -33.83 -4.33
C GLN A 77 -9.00 -34.07 -3.52
N GLY A 78 -10.07 -33.30 -3.74
CA GLY A 78 -11.32 -33.40 -2.98
C GLY A 78 -11.23 -32.87 -1.54
N LYS A 79 -10.19 -32.09 -1.21
CA LYS A 79 -9.98 -31.50 0.13
C LYS A 79 -10.67 -30.15 0.24
N TYR A 80 -12.01 -30.17 0.21
CA TYR A 80 -12.81 -28.94 0.11
C TYR A 80 -12.76 -28.06 1.36
N ASP A 81 -12.62 -28.64 2.55
CA ASP A 81 -12.55 -27.86 3.80
C ASP A 81 -11.30 -26.97 3.83
N THR A 82 -10.13 -27.55 3.51
CA THR A 82 -8.87 -26.79 3.40
C THR A 82 -8.89 -25.81 2.22
N ALA A 83 -9.55 -26.17 1.12
CA ALA A 83 -9.72 -25.25 -0.02
C ALA A 83 -10.57 -24.02 0.36
N ARG A 84 -11.58 -24.20 1.22
CA ARG A 84 -12.39 -23.10 1.73
C ARG A 84 -11.56 -22.14 2.58
N GLU A 85 -10.73 -22.66 3.49
CA GLU A 85 -9.83 -21.83 4.31
C GLU A 85 -8.90 -20.97 3.44
N ILE A 86 -8.32 -21.52 2.37
CA ILE A 86 -7.50 -20.74 1.44
C ILE A 86 -8.32 -19.67 0.71
N SER A 87 -9.57 -19.97 0.35
CA SER A 87 -10.45 -19.00 -0.31
C SER A 87 -10.75 -17.81 0.61
N GLU A 88 -11.03 -18.08 1.90
CA GLU A 88 -11.24 -17.04 2.92
C GLU A 88 -9.98 -16.17 3.13
N ILE A 89 -8.77 -16.73 2.96
CA ILE A 89 -7.52 -15.97 2.98
C ILE A 89 -7.38 -15.09 1.72
N LEU A 90 -7.68 -15.64 0.54
CA LEU A 90 -7.63 -14.89 -0.72
C LEU A 90 -8.61 -13.71 -0.74
N GLU A 91 -9.77 -13.82 -0.07
CA GLU A 91 -10.71 -12.69 0.07
C GLU A 91 -10.08 -11.47 0.78
N LYS A 92 -9.10 -11.70 1.66
CA LYS A 92 -8.38 -10.62 2.36
C LYS A 92 -7.47 -9.79 1.46
N LEU A 93 -7.15 -10.27 0.26
CA LEU A 93 -6.41 -9.47 -0.73
C LEU A 93 -7.17 -8.18 -1.08
N SER A 94 -8.50 -8.21 -1.08
CA SER A 94 -9.33 -7.02 -1.32
C SER A 94 -9.17 -5.95 -0.23
N GLU A 95 -8.86 -6.35 1.00
CA GLU A 95 -8.55 -5.42 2.09
C GLU A 95 -7.18 -4.76 1.87
N ILE A 96 -6.18 -5.52 1.43
CA ILE A 96 -4.86 -4.99 1.07
C ILE A 96 -4.98 -4.00 -0.10
N ASP A 97 -5.74 -4.32 -1.15
CA ASP A 97 -5.99 -3.40 -2.27
C ASP A 97 -6.61 -2.08 -1.79
N ARG A 98 -7.55 -2.15 -0.84
CA ARG A 98 -8.15 -0.96 -0.24
C ARG A 98 -7.14 -0.14 0.56
N LEU A 99 -6.27 -0.80 1.33
CA LEU A 99 -5.23 -0.13 2.13
C LEU A 99 -4.14 0.49 1.25
N GLU A 100 -3.74 -0.18 0.18
CA GLU A 100 -2.86 0.37 -0.84
C GLU A 100 -3.44 1.66 -1.42
N GLU A 101 -4.72 1.68 -1.78
CA GLU A 101 -5.40 2.87 -2.32
C GLU A 101 -5.44 4.03 -1.31
N VAL A 102 -5.69 3.72 -0.04
CA VAL A 102 -5.60 4.69 1.06
C VAL A 102 -4.18 5.28 1.12
N PHE A 103 -3.16 4.43 1.16
CA PHE A 103 -1.76 4.85 1.26
C PHE A 103 -1.33 5.69 0.05
N LYS A 104 -1.72 5.29 -1.17
CA LYS A 104 -1.52 6.06 -2.41
C LYS A 104 -2.13 7.45 -2.28
N THR A 105 -3.39 7.53 -1.87
CA THR A 105 -4.11 8.80 -1.72
C THR A 105 -3.47 9.72 -0.67
N VAL A 106 -3.08 9.18 0.48
CA VAL A 106 -2.42 9.96 1.54
C VAL A 106 -1.04 10.45 1.09
N SER A 107 -0.28 9.61 0.38
CA SER A 107 1.02 9.97 -0.19
C SER A 107 0.90 11.14 -1.18
N VAL A 108 -0.12 11.11 -2.05
CA VAL A 108 -0.46 12.22 -2.95
C VAL A 108 -0.68 13.52 -2.16
N ALA A 109 -1.60 13.47 -1.20
CA ALA A 109 -1.97 14.63 -0.40
C ALA A 109 -0.76 15.21 0.37
N TYR A 110 0.08 14.35 0.95
CA TYR A 110 1.26 14.73 1.71
C TYR A 110 2.22 15.57 0.87
N VAL A 111 2.52 15.13 -0.35
CA VAL A 111 3.49 15.85 -1.17
C VAL A 111 2.91 17.12 -1.76
N LEU A 112 1.63 17.12 -2.12
CA LEU A 112 0.98 18.34 -2.58
C LEU A 112 0.95 19.41 -1.49
N ALA A 113 0.80 19.02 -0.22
CA ALA A 113 0.97 19.93 0.92
C ALA A 113 2.41 20.47 1.02
N LEU A 114 3.42 19.60 0.88
CA LEU A 114 4.84 20.03 0.87
C LEU A 114 5.16 21.02 -0.25
N VAL A 115 4.68 20.77 -1.47
CA VAL A 115 4.94 21.64 -2.64
C VAL A 115 4.32 23.02 -2.45
N ASN A 116 3.15 23.09 -1.80
CA ASN A 116 2.44 24.34 -1.56
C ASN A 116 2.86 25.05 -0.25
N ASN A 117 3.87 24.54 0.45
CA ASN A 117 4.29 25.01 1.78
C ASN A 117 3.12 25.12 2.77
N GLN A 118 2.16 24.21 2.66
CA GLN A 118 1.02 24.18 3.57
C GLN A 118 1.38 23.36 4.81
N ASP A 119 1.16 23.97 5.98
CA ASP A 119 1.32 23.29 7.26
C ASP A 119 0.13 22.34 7.47
N VAL A 120 0.28 21.10 7.00
CA VAL A 120 -0.71 20.04 7.18
C VAL A 120 -0.01 18.88 7.87
N ASP A 121 -0.52 18.48 9.04
CA ASP A 121 -0.01 17.33 9.81
C ASP A 121 -0.45 16.00 9.14
N LEU A 122 0.08 15.74 7.96
CA LEU A 122 -0.08 14.51 7.19
C LEU A 122 1.05 13.51 7.47
N ASP A 123 2.07 13.92 8.24
CA ASP A 123 3.16 13.08 8.73
C ASP A 123 2.65 11.82 9.42
N VAL A 124 1.66 12.01 10.31
CA VAL A 124 1.06 10.93 11.09
C VAL A 124 0.23 10.04 10.18
N ASP A 125 -0.61 10.63 9.33
CA ASP A 125 -1.51 9.90 8.44
C ASP A 125 -0.72 9.04 7.43
N LEU A 126 0.39 9.55 6.88
CA LEU A 126 1.24 8.83 5.94
C LEU A 126 1.98 7.66 6.62
N LYS A 127 2.45 7.85 7.85
CA LYS A 127 3.12 6.78 8.61
C LYS A 127 2.12 5.70 9.03
N SER A 128 0.95 6.09 9.53
CA SER A 128 -0.10 5.16 9.94
C SER A 128 -0.60 4.33 8.77
N SER A 129 -0.90 4.94 7.62
CA SER A 129 -1.34 4.18 6.45
C SER A 129 -0.27 3.20 5.92
N ALA A 130 1.02 3.55 6.00
CA ALA A 130 2.10 2.62 5.66
C ALA A 130 2.18 1.42 6.63
N LEU A 131 1.98 1.67 7.92
CA LEU A 131 1.97 0.62 8.94
C LEU A 131 0.75 -0.28 8.82
N ASP A 132 -0.44 0.28 8.58
CA ASP A 132 -1.66 -0.49 8.37
C ASP A 132 -1.50 -1.47 7.19
N LEU A 133 -0.87 -1.00 6.10
CA LEU A 133 -0.58 -1.85 4.93
C LEU A 133 0.40 -2.98 5.28
N LEU A 134 1.49 -2.66 5.98
CA LEU A 134 2.47 -3.65 6.44
C LEU A 134 1.83 -4.70 7.35
N GLU A 135 1.03 -4.28 8.33
CA GLU A 135 0.36 -5.19 9.27
C GLU A 135 -0.63 -6.13 8.57
N ALA A 136 -1.34 -5.63 7.56
CA ALA A 136 -2.24 -6.45 6.75
C ALA A 136 -1.47 -7.51 5.94
N GLU A 137 -0.35 -7.14 5.32
CA GLU A 137 0.55 -8.04 4.57
C GLU A 137 1.22 -9.07 5.50
N GLU A 138 1.66 -8.67 6.70
CA GLU A 138 2.18 -9.58 7.73
C GLU A 138 1.12 -10.60 8.16
N SER A 139 -0.10 -10.14 8.39
CA SER A 139 -1.22 -11.00 8.77
C SER A 139 -1.57 -11.98 7.66
N LEU A 140 -1.60 -11.52 6.40
CA LEU A 140 -1.82 -12.37 5.24
C LEU A 140 -0.71 -13.43 5.12
N PHE A 141 0.55 -13.03 5.25
CA PHE A 141 1.69 -13.93 5.23
C PHE A 141 1.55 -15.03 6.27
N LEU A 142 1.34 -14.67 7.55
CA LEU A 142 1.24 -15.64 8.65
C LEU A 142 0.09 -16.62 8.46
N GLN A 143 -1.04 -16.16 7.95
CA GLN A 143 -2.19 -17.02 7.65
C GLN A 143 -1.94 -17.94 6.45
N SER A 144 -1.08 -17.53 5.51
CA SER A 144 -0.74 -18.31 4.32
C SER A 144 0.24 -19.44 4.64
N VAL A 145 1.16 -19.25 5.60
CA VAL A 145 2.24 -20.19 5.95
C VAL A 145 1.78 -21.66 6.10
N PRO A 146 0.68 -21.98 6.82
CA PRO A 146 0.26 -23.37 7.00
C PRO A 146 -0.13 -24.10 5.70
N PHE A 147 -0.47 -23.35 4.65
CA PHE A 147 -0.96 -23.90 3.39
C PHE A 147 0.12 -24.02 2.32
N LEU A 148 1.27 -23.36 2.53
CA LEU A 148 2.37 -23.29 1.58
C LEU A 148 3.45 -24.30 1.94
N GLU A 149 3.83 -25.15 0.98
CA GLU A 149 4.84 -26.20 1.18
C GLU A 149 6.28 -25.66 1.06
N ASP A 150 6.46 -24.59 0.29
CA ASP A 150 7.72 -23.86 0.13
C ASP A 150 7.43 -22.37 0.37
N LEU A 151 8.13 -21.76 1.33
CA LEU A 151 8.02 -20.33 1.60
C LEU A 151 8.94 -19.49 0.70
N GLY A 152 9.88 -20.12 0.00
CA GLY A 152 10.79 -19.49 -0.96
C GLY A 152 11.36 -18.17 -0.45
N ASP A 153 11.15 -17.10 -1.23
CA ASP A 153 11.56 -15.74 -0.92
C ASP A 153 10.47 -14.89 -0.21
N LEU A 154 9.33 -15.47 0.20
CA LEU A 154 8.25 -14.70 0.85
C LEU A 154 8.72 -13.95 2.09
N GLY A 155 9.59 -14.57 2.90
CA GLY A 155 10.17 -13.90 4.07
C GLY A 155 11.01 -12.68 3.68
N LYS A 156 11.76 -12.76 2.57
CA LYS A 156 12.55 -11.63 2.06
C LYS A 156 11.67 -10.52 1.51
N LEU A 157 10.57 -10.87 0.84
CA LEU A 157 9.60 -9.89 0.34
C LEU A 157 8.96 -9.12 1.50
N LEU A 158 8.60 -9.81 2.57
CA LEU A 158 8.08 -9.18 3.78
C LEU A 158 9.12 -8.24 4.42
N ASP A 159 10.39 -8.69 4.51
CA ASP A 159 11.47 -7.87 5.06
C ASP A 159 11.78 -6.64 4.18
N ASN A 160 11.64 -6.74 2.85
CA ASN A 160 11.75 -5.59 1.95
C ASN A 160 10.64 -4.56 2.24
N LEU A 161 9.39 -5.00 2.40
CA LEU A 161 8.28 -4.11 2.75
C LEU A 161 8.53 -3.41 4.09
N ARG A 162 8.98 -4.15 5.11
CA ARG A 162 9.37 -3.57 6.42
C ARG A 162 10.46 -2.52 6.26
N PHE A 163 11.48 -2.81 5.46
CA PHE A 163 12.59 -1.90 5.22
C PHE A 163 12.13 -0.61 4.51
N ASP A 164 11.24 -0.72 3.53
CA ASP A 164 10.71 0.44 2.81
C ASP A 164 9.83 1.32 3.71
N VAL A 165 9.01 0.72 4.58
CA VAL A 165 8.21 1.46 5.58
C VAL A 165 9.10 2.20 6.58
N GLU A 166 10.16 1.58 7.08
CA GLU A 166 11.11 2.27 7.98
C GLU A 166 11.92 3.37 7.26
N SER A 167 12.25 3.15 5.99
CA SER A 167 12.90 4.15 5.14
C SER A 167 11.99 5.37 4.94
N LEU A 168 10.70 5.15 4.67
CA LEU A 168 9.69 6.19 4.55
C LEU A 168 9.55 6.99 5.86
N LYS A 169 9.41 6.31 7.00
CA LYS A 169 9.35 6.96 8.33
C LYS A 169 10.56 7.86 8.58
N SER A 170 11.75 7.36 8.24
CA SER A 170 13.01 8.09 8.36
C SER A 170 13.05 9.32 7.46
N ARG A 171 12.56 9.20 6.22
CA ARG A 171 12.47 10.31 5.26
C ARG A 171 11.56 11.42 5.76
N ILE A 172 10.37 11.08 6.22
CA ILE A 172 9.39 12.05 6.76
C ILE A 172 10.02 12.84 7.92
N ARG A 173 10.69 12.15 8.86
CA ARG A 173 11.42 12.80 9.97
C ARG A 173 12.48 13.81 9.49
N ARG A 174 13.22 13.48 8.44
CA ARG A 174 14.24 14.39 7.86
C ARG A 174 13.61 15.61 7.18
N ILE A 175 12.45 15.46 6.55
CA ILE A 175 11.74 16.57 5.92
C ILE A 175 11.27 17.55 7.00
N ARG A 176 10.65 17.05 8.07
CA ARG A 176 10.21 17.86 9.20
C ARG A 176 11.34 18.66 9.85
N ASN A 177 12.46 17.99 10.17
CA ASN A 177 13.61 18.64 10.81
C ASN A 177 14.32 19.70 9.93
N LYS A 178 14.01 19.79 8.63
CA LYS A 178 14.53 20.84 7.73
C LYS A 178 13.59 22.03 7.59
N ALA A 179 12.34 21.89 8.02
CA ALA A 179 11.33 22.94 8.00
C ALA A 179 11.36 23.81 9.28
N ASP A 180 11.94 23.29 10.36
CA ASP A 180 12.28 24.00 11.61
C ASP A 180 13.63 24.74 11.50
#